data_AF-M1CUS1-F1
#
_entry.id   AF-M1CUS1-F1
#
_cell.length_a   1.000
_cell.length_b   1.000
_cell.length_c   1.000
_cell.angle_alpha   90.00
_cell.angle_beta   90.00
_cell.angle_gamma   90.00
#
_symmetry.space_group_name_H-M   'P 1'
#
loop_
_entity.id
_entity.type
_entity.pdbx_description
1 polymer ?
#
loop_
_entity_poly.entity_id
_entity_poly.type
_entity_poly.pdbx_seq_one_letter_code
_entity_poly.pdbx_strand_id
1 'polypeptide(L)'
;MGKDVLPLLLMVVVQLGYAGTAIISKLVMDEGMDPYVHLSYRQILATISIAPFAYFFERKTRPKLTPFTLFLIFLCSVLGVTAMQMTCIIGLKNSTATITTAMANLIPANTFLLALICRVMGSIVIVIGLYSFLWGKKKDMNDITVHVKEEESKEKKQLTNFDSELQLSKNSDVYSNSR
;
A
#
# COMPACT_ATOMS: atom_id res chain seq x y z
N MET A 1 -1.01 18.53 36.67
CA MET A 1 -0.68 17.32 37.46
C MET A 1 -1.73 16.21 37.35
N GLY A 2 -3.02 16.42 37.66
CA GLY A 2 -4.02 15.34 37.59
C GLY A 2 -4.34 14.79 36.18
N LYS A 3 -4.25 15.63 35.13
CA LYS A 3 -4.50 15.21 33.74
C LYS A 3 -3.32 14.48 33.09
N ASP A 4 -2.11 14.68 33.62
CA ASP A 4 -0.87 14.11 33.08
C ASP A 4 -0.67 12.66 33.55
N VAL A 5 -1.17 12.32 34.76
CA VAL A 5 -1.15 10.97 35.32
C VAL A 5 -2.33 10.10 34.88
N LEU A 6 -3.39 10.72 34.34
CA LEU A 6 -4.59 10.04 33.85
C LEU A 6 -4.27 8.95 32.80
N PRO A 7 -3.47 9.19 31.74
CA PRO A 7 -3.11 8.14 30.78
C PRO A 7 -2.29 7.00 31.41
N LEU A 8 -1.44 7.31 32.39
CA LEU A 8 -0.66 6.32 33.14
C LEU A 8 -1.57 5.40 33.97
N LEU A 9 -2.52 5.99 34.70
CA LEU A 9 -3.49 5.25 35.50
C LEU A 9 -4.41 4.40 34.62
N LEU A 10 -4.87 4.93 33.48
CA LEU A 10 -5.62 4.18 32.47
C LEU A 10 -4.84 2.98 31.94
N MET A 11 -3.53 3.14 31.65
CA MET A 11 -2.69 2.05 31.16
C MET A 11 -2.57 0.91 32.18
N VAL A 12 -2.37 1.24 33.46
CA VAL A 12 -2.27 0.24 34.54
C VAL A 12 -3.59 -0.54 34.70
N VAL A 13 -4.72 0.15 34.66
CA VAL A 13 -6.05 -0.50 34.73
C VAL A 13 -6.27 -1.44 33.54
N VAL A 14 -5.87 -1.04 32.33
CA VAL A 14 -5.96 -1.89 31.13
C VAL A 14 -5.04 -3.11 31.25
N GLN A 15 -3.83 -2.95 31.76
CA GLN A 15 -2.88 -4.05 31.99
C GLN A 15 -3.40 -5.06 33.02
N LEU A 16 -4.02 -4.60 34.11
CA LEU A 16 -4.69 -5.45 35.08
C LEU A 16 -5.83 -6.25 34.43
N GLY A 17 -6.64 -5.62 33.58
CA GLY A 17 -7.67 -6.31 32.80
C GLY A 17 -7.07 -7.40 31.89
N TYR A 18 -5.97 -7.09 31.20
CA TYR A 18 -5.28 -8.05 30.34
C TYR A 18 -4.74 -9.25 31.14
N ALA A 19 -4.09 -9.00 32.27
CA ALA A 19 -3.60 -10.03 33.19
C ALA A 19 -4.74 -10.91 33.73
N GLY A 20 -5.87 -10.30 34.09
CA GLY A 20 -7.08 -11.03 34.50
C GLY A 20 -7.56 -12.00 33.42
N THR A 21 -7.59 -11.58 32.16
CA THR A 21 -7.98 -12.48 31.05
C THR A 21 -6.99 -13.61 30.83
N ALA A 22 -5.70 -13.42 31.10
CA ALA A 22 -4.70 -14.48 31.01
C ALA A 22 -4.87 -15.55 32.11
N ILE A 23 -5.17 -15.12 33.35
CA ILE A 23 -5.44 -16.03 34.49
C ILE A 23 -6.71 -16.83 34.24
N ILE A 24 -7.80 -16.19 33.82
CA ILE A 24 -9.05 -16.87 33.48
C ILE A 24 -8.82 -17.87 32.35
N SER A 25 -8.06 -17.49 31.31
CA SER A 25 -7.72 -18.39 30.22
C SER A 25 -6.93 -19.62 30.70
N LYS A 26 -6.01 -19.44 31.64
CA LYS A 26 -5.26 -20.55 32.25
C LYS A 26 -6.18 -21.49 33.05
N LEU A 27 -7.02 -20.94 33.92
CA LEU A 27 -7.98 -21.72 34.71
C LEU A 27 -8.91 -22.57 33.85
N VAL A 28 -9.47 -21.95 32.81
CA VAL A 28 -10.40 -22.60 31.86
C VAL A 28 -9.70 -23.70 31.04
N MET A 29 -8.42 -23.52 30.71
CA MET A 29 -7.63 -24.54 30.01
C MET A 29 -7.23 -25.71 30.92
N ASP A 30 -6.99 -25.45 32.21
CA ASP A 30 -6.66 -26.47 33.20
C ASP A 30 -7.87 -27.38 33.51
N GLU A 31 -9.10 -26.88 33.35
CA GLU A 31 -10.33 -27.68 33.41
C GLU A 31 -10.60 -28.51 32.14
N GLY A 32 -9.68 -28.51 31.17
CA GLY A 32 -9.77 -29.31 29.95
C GLY A 32 -10.67 -28.73 28.86
N MET A 33 -11.07 -27.47 28.96
CA MET A 33 -11.91 -26.83 27.95
C MET A 33 -11.16 -26.66 26.63
N ASP A 34 -11.84 -26.97 25.54
CA ASP A 34 -11.27 -26.80 24.21
C ASP A 34 -11.04 -25.29 23.92
N PRO A 35 -9.88 -24.90 23.35
CA PRO A 35 -9.51 -23.49 23.25
C PRO A 35 -10.30 -22.71 22.21
N TYR A 36 -10.91 -23.41 21.25
CA TYR A 36 -11.78 -22.80 20.25
C TYR A 36 -13.07 -22.30 20.91
N VAL A 37 -13.58 -23.03 21.90
CA VAL A 37 -14.77 -22.64 22.68
C VAL A 37 -14.48 -21.38 23.50
N HIS A 38 -13.32 -21.33 24.16
CA HIS A 38 -12.89 -20.17 24.95
C HIS A 38 -12.79 -18.90 24.10
N LEU A 39 -12.16 -19.01 22.93
CA LEU A 39 -11.97 -17.89 22.01
C LEU A 39 -13.32 -17.39 21.47
N SER A 40 -14.19 -18.31 21.08
CA SER A 40 -15.52 -17.99 20.54
C SER A 40 -16.40 -17.27 21.58
N TYR A 41 -16.38 -17.73 22.82
CA TYR A 41 -17.15 -17.13 23.91
C TYR A 41 -16.74 -15.67 24.16
N ARG A 42 -15.43 -15.40 24.25
CA ARG A 42 -14.92 -14.03 24.46
C ARG A 42 -15.27 -13.09 23.31
N GLN A 43 -15.20 -13.57 22.06
CA GLN A 43 -15.49 -12.76 20.88
C GLN A 43 -16.99 -12.40 20.77
N ILE A 44 -17.87 -13.34 21.11
CA ILE A 44 -19.32 -13.12 21.13
C ILE A 44 -19.67 -12.10 22.22
N LEU A 45 -19.16 -12.28 23.44
CA LEU A 45 -19.39 -11.32 24.52
C LEU A 45 -18.85 -9.93 24.21
N ALA A 46 -17.65 -9.84 23.63
CA ALA A 46 -17.06 -8.57 23.22
C ALA A 46 -17.95 -7.86 22.19
N THR A 47 -18.45 -8.60 21.18
CA THR A 47 -19.31 -8.05 20.13
C THR A 47 -20.65 -7.57 20.70
N ILE A 48 -21.30 -8.37 21.55
CA ILE A 48 -22.58 -8.01 22.19
C ILE A 48 -22.39 -6.78 23.08
N SER A 49 -21.28 -6.69 23.81
CA SER A 49 -20.99 -5.56 24.69
C SER A 49 -20.66 -4.29 23.91
N ILE A 50 -19.83 -4.36 22.87
CA ILE A 50 -19.41 -3.19 22.07
C ILE A 50 -20.51 -2.69 21.13
N ALA A 51 -21.35 -3.58 20.57
CA ALA A 51 -22.39 -3.21 19.61
C ALA A 51 -23.29 -2.04 20.05
N PRO A 52 -23.84 -1.98 21.28
CA PRO A 52 -24.65 -0.85 21.72
C PRO A 52 -23.82 0.44 21.88
N PHE A 53 -22.58 0.36 22.37
CA PHE A 53 -21.71 1.53 22.48
C PHE A 53 -21.33 2.09 21.11
N ALA A 54 -20.98 1.21 20.16
CA ALA A 54 -20.70 1.59 18.78
C ALA A 54 -21.90 2.27 18.13
N TYR A 55 -23.12 1.72 18.32
CA TYR A 55 -24.34 2.35 17.81
C TYR A 55 -24.60 3.74 18.39
N PHE A 56 -24.37 3.93 19.70
CA PHE A 56 -24.64 5.20 20.37
C PHE A 56 -23.59 6.28 20.05
N PHE A 57 -22.30 5.93 20.04
CA PHE A 57 -21.20 6.87 19.81
C PHE A 57 -21.00 7.24 18.34
N GLU A 58 -21.10 6.28 17.42
CA GLU A 58 -20.72 6.50 16.02
C GLU A 58 -21.87 6.98 15.13
N ARG A 59 -23.08 7.15 15.69
CA ARG A 59 -24.27 7.59 14.94
C ARG A 59 -24.08 8.93 14.23
N LYS A 60 -23.28 9.84 14.79
CA LYS A 60 -23.12 11.22 14.30
C LYS A 60 -22.06 11.37 13.19
N THR A 61 -21.18 10.39 13.03
CA THR A 61 -19.93 10.54 12.24
C THR A 61 -19.78 9.39 11.23
N ARG A 62 -20.83 9.12 10.45
CA ARG A 62 -20.85 7.99 9.48
C ARG A 62 -20.27 8.42 8.12
N PRO A 63 -19.04 8.03 7.75
CA PRO A 63 -18.62 8.01 6.34
C PRO A 63 -19.39 6.92 5.57
N LYS A 64 -19.57 7.10 4.25
CA LYS A 64 -20.24 6.11 3.40
C LYS A 64 -19.42 4.81 3.37
N LEU A 65 -19.91 3.77 4.03
CA LEU A 65 -19.29 2.45 4.02
C LEU A 65 -19.55 1.78 2.68
N THR A 66 -18.51 1.58 1.88
CA THR A 66 -18.60 0.74 0.69
C THR A 66 -18.53 -0.74 1.11
N PRO A 67 -19.28 -1.64 0.44
CA PRO A 67 -19.26 -3.07 0.76
C PRO A 67 -17.87 -3.69 0.60
N PHE A 68 -17.04 -3.13 -0.30
CA PHE A 68 -15.65 -3.53 -0.46
C PHE A 68 -14.79 -3.21 0.78
N THR A 69 -14.94 -2.02 1.36
CA THR A 69 -14.24 -1.67 2.61
C THR A 69 -14.72 -2.55 3.76
N LEU A 70 -16.03 -2.83 3.84
CA LEU A 70 -16.57 -3.77 4.84
C LEU A 70 -16.00 -5.19 4.68
N PHE A 71 -15.89 -5.67 3.45
CA PHE A 71 -15.28 -6.96 3.17
C PHE A 71 -13.78 -6.97 3.53
N LEU A 72 -13.06 -5.89 3.26
CA LEU A 72 -11.63 -5.78 3.57
C LEU A 72 -11.37 -5.72 5.08
N ILE A 73 -12.13 -4.94 5.85
CA ILE A 73 -12.01 -4.94 7.31
C ILE A 73 -12.40 -6.28 7.91
N PHE A 74 -13.36 -6.99 7.30
CA PHE A 74 -13.71 -8.35 7.70
C PHE A 74 -12.55 -9.32 7.46
N LEU A 75 -11.98 -9.35 6.25
CA LEU A 75 -10.82 -10.19 5.93
C LEU A 75 -9.61 -9.85 6.82
N CYS A 76 -9.36 -8.55 7.05
CA CYS A 76 -8.30 -8.08 7.94
C CYS A 76 -8.54 -8.55 9.38
N SER A 77 -9.77 -8.51 9.88
CA SER A 77 -10.09 -8.99 11.23
C SER A 77 -9.94 -10.50 11.36
N VAL A 78 -10.39 -11.28 10.38
CA VAL A 78 -10.31 -12.76 10.40
C VAL A 78 -8.87 -13.23 10.30
N LEU A 79 -8.11 -12.74 9.32
CA LEU A 79 -6.72 -13.15 9.08
C LEU A 79 -5.74 -12.52 10.05
N GLY A 80 -5.99 -11.28 10.50
CA GLY A 80 -5.08 -10.54 11.37
C GLY A 80 -5.30 -10.89 12.85
N VAL A 81 -6.50 -10.62 13.37
CA VAL A 81 -6.77 -10.69 14.81
C VAL A 81 -7.14 -12.12 15.23
N THR A 82 -8.14 -12.72 14.58
CA THR A 82 -8.69 -14.01 15.00
C THR A 82 -7.71 -15.14 14.74
N ALA A 83 -7.10 -15.22 13.54
CA ALA A 83 -6.12 -16.26 13.25
C ALA A 83 -4.89 -16.15 14.16
N MET A 84 -4.39 -14.95 14.43
CA MET A 84 -3.26 -14.77 15.34
C MET A 84 -3.58 -15.17 16.77
N GLN A 85 -4.77 -14.81 17.29
CA GLN A 85 -5.22 -15.25 18.62
C GLN A 85 -5.41 -16.77 18.69
N MET A 86 -6.02 -17.37 17.67
CA MET A 86 -6.24 -18.82 17.59
C MET A 86 -4.90 -19.58 17.63
N THR A 87 -3.96 -19.20 16.77
CA THR A 87 -2.62 -19.81 16.74
C THR A 87 -1.87 -19.56 18.05
N CYS A 88 -2.06 -18.42 18.70
CA CYS A 88 -1.43 -18.12 19.99
C CYS A 88 -1.94 -19.04 21.10
N ILE A 89 -3.26 -19.28 21.18
CA ILE A 89 -3.85 -20.15 22.20
C ILE A 89 -3.51 -21.63 21.94
N ILE A 90 -3.54 -22.09 20.69
CA ILE A 90 -3.07 -23.43 20.32
C ILE A 90 -1.56 -23.57 20.61
N GLY A 91 -0.79 -22.53 20.29
CA GLY A 91 0.63 -22.45 20.57
C GLY A 91 0.91 -22.55 22.07
N LEU A 92 0.11 -21.91 22.92
CA LEU A 92 0.24 -21.99 24.38
C LEU A 92 -0.03 -23.38 24.95
N LYS A 93 -0.78 -24.24 24.24
CA LYS A 93 -0.94 -25.66 24.61
C LYS A 93 0.29 -26.50 24.26
N ASN A 94 0.98 -26.16 23.18
CA ASN A 94 2.10 -26.92 22.66
C ASN A 94 3.48 -26.34 23.07
N SER A 95 3.52 -25.10 23.53
CA SER A 95 4.72 -24.36 23.94
C SER A 95 4.53 -23.72 25.31
N THR A 96 5.63 -23.60 26.05
CA THR A 96 5.65 -22.92 27.35
C THR A 96 5.38 -21.43 27.19
N ALA A 97 4.69 -20.83 28.17
CA ALA A 97 4.36 -19.40 28.20
C ALA A 97 5.57 -18.48 27.90
N THR A 98 6.78 -18.92 28.26
CA THR A 98 8.04 -18.22 27.98
C THR A 98 8.30 -17.96 26.48
N ILE A 99 8.00 -18.93 25.61
CA ILE A 99 8.18 -18.77 24.16
C ILE A 99 7.18 -17.75 23.61
N THR A 100 5.93 -17.82 24.05
CA THR A 100 4.89 -16.85 23.68
C THR A 100 5.26 -15.43 24.12
N THR A 101 5.81 -15.26 25.32
CA THR A 101 6.29 -13.96 25.80
C THR A 101 7.51 -13.47 25.00
N ALA A 102 8.45 -14.35 24.65
CA ALA A 102 9.58 -13.99 23.80
C ALA A 102 9.13 -13.54 22.40
N MET A 103 8.14 -14.21 21.81
CA MET A 103 7.54 -13.83 20.52
C MET A 103 6.80 -12.49 20.61
N ALA A 104 6.14 -12.18 21.73
CA ALA A 104 5.49 -10.89 21.94
C ALA A 104 6.50 -9.73 21.91
N ASN A 105 7.70 -9.91 22.48
CA ASN A 105 8.78 -8.92 22.43
C ASN A 105 9.38 -8.77 21.03
N LEU A 106 9.20 -9.76 20.15
CA LEU A 106 9.59 -9.69 18.75
C LEU A 106 8.55 -8.97 17.87
N ILE A 107 7.33 -8.70 18.34
CA ILE A 107 6.30 -8.01 17.54
C ILE A 107 6.77 -6.62 17.07
N PRO A 108 7.34 -5.75 17.93
CA PRO A 108 7.90 -4.48 17.46
C PRO A 108 9.06 -4.68 16.47
N ALA A 109 9.95 -5.63 16.75
CA ALA A 109 11.09 -5.93 15.86
C ALA A 109 10.64 -6.40 14.47
N ASN A 110 9.67 -7.31 14.40
CA ASN A 110 9.05 -7.78 13.15
C ASN A 110 8.36 -6.65 12.40
N THR A 111 7.72 -5.73 13.12
CA THR A 111 7.09 -4.54 12.53
C THR A 111 8.14 -3.62 11.88
N PHE A 112 9.26 -3.37 12.56
CA PHE A 112 10.38 -2.61 11.99
C PHE A 112 11.00 -3.30 10.77
N LEU A 113 11.17 -4.62 10.83
CA LEU A 113 11.68 -5.41 9.71
C LEU A 113 10.78 -5.31 8.49
N LEU A 114 9.47 -5.49 8.67
CA LEU A 114 8.49 -5.36 7.60
C LEU A 114 8.46 -3.93 7.04
N ALA A 115 8.54 -2.92 7.90
CA ALA A 115 8.61 -1.52 7.49
C ALA A 115 9.86 -1.25 6.64
N LEU A 116 11.02 -1.80 6.99
CA LEU A 116 12.25 -1.64 6.21
C LEU A 116 12.11 -2.25 4.80
N ILE A 117 11.58 -3.48 4.71
CA ILE A 117 11.34 -4.16 3.44
C ILE A 117 10.37 -3.34 2.58
N CYS A 118 9.26 -2.89 3.17
CA CYS A 118 8.26 -2.09 2.47
C CYS A 118 8.82 -0.75 1.97
N ARG A 119 9.70 -0.09 2.75
CA ARG A 119 10.39 1.13 2.34
C ARG A 119 11.30 0.92 1.15
N VAL A 120 12.09 -0.15 1.13
CA VAL A 120 12.99 -0.46 0.02
C VAL A 120 12.17 -0.77 -1.24
N MET A 121 11.15 -1.62 -1.12
CA MET A 121 10.24 -1.94 -2.24
C MET A 121 9.54 -0.70 -2.77
N GLY A 122 9.00 0.14 -1.89
CA GLY A 122 8.37 1.41 -2.27
C GLY A 122 9.33 2.34 -2.99
N SER A 123 10.59 2.42 -2.53
CA SER A 123 11.63 3.22 -3.17
C SER A 123 11.96 2.71 -4.57
N ILE A 124 12.09 1.38 -4.74
CA ILE A 124 12.32 0.75 -6.06
C ILE A 124 11.16 1.03 -7.02
N VAL A 125 9.92 0.92 -6.56
CA VAL A 125 8.73 1.21 -7.37
C VAL A 125 8.71 2.67 -7.82
N ILE A 126 9.06 3.61 -6.94
CA ILE A 126 9.17 5.03 -7.29
C ILE A 126 10.26 5.24 -8.36
N VAL A 127 11.43 4.61 -8.21
CA VAL A 127 12.52 4.72 -9.20
C VAL A 127 12.10 4.15 -10.55
N ILE A 128 11.44 2.98 -10.59
CA ILE A 128 10.90 2.39 -11.82
C ILE A 128 9.85 3.30 -12.45
N GLY A 129 8.96 3.89 -11.66
CA GLY A 129 7.96 4.86 -12.11
C GLY A 129 8.61 6.10 -12.72
N LEU A 130 9.62 6.67 -12.06
CA LEU A 130 10.37 7.83 -12.55
C LEU A 130 11.17 7.51 -13.81
N TYR A 131 11.79 6.32 -13.88
CA TYR A 131 12.50 5.87 -15.06
C TYR A 131 11.58 5.72 -16.27
N SER A 132 10.41 5.09 -16.07
CA SER A 132 9.39 4.94 -17.11
C SER A 132 8.86 6.29 -17.60
N PHE A 133 8.68 7.25 -16.68
CA PHE A 133 8.27 8.62 -17.00
C PHE A 133 9.33 9.38 -17.81
N LEU A 134 10.60 9.30 -17.40
CA LEU A 134 11.71 9.97 -18.10
C LEU A 134 11.89 9.41 -19.51
N TRP A 135 11.74 8.09 -19.66
CA TRP A 135 11.78 7.40 -20.94
C TRP A 135 10.63 7.81 -21.86
N GLY A 136 9.43 8.02 -21.29
CA GLY A 136 8.29 8.61 -22.00
C GLY A 136 8.65 9.96 -22.60
N LYS A 137 9.16 10.90 -21.77
CA LYS A 137 9.51 12.25 -22.22
C LYS A 137 10.62 12.27 -23.29
N LYS A 138 11.56 11.32 -23.25
CA LYS A 138 12.63 11.20 -24.26
C LYS A 138 12.08 10.81 -25.63
N LYS A 139 11.01 10.00 -25.67
CA LYS A 139 10.40 9.53 -26.91
C LYS A 139 9.73 10.68 -27.65
N ASP A 140 9.06 11.57 -26.92
CA ASP A 140 8.42 12.77 -27.49
C ASP A 140 9.44 13.73 -28.12
N MET A 141 10.61 13.86 -27.50
CA MET A 141 11.66 14.77 -27.98
C MET A 141 12.36 14.25 -29.25
N ASN A 142 12.54 12.94 -29.37
CA ASN A 142 13.10 12.33 -30.58
C ASN A 142 12.14 12.43 -31.76
N ASP A 143 10.83 12.31 -31.53
CA ASP A 143 9.81 12.44 -32.57
C ASP A 143 9.81 13.85 -33.19
N ILE A 144 9.84 14.88 -32.34
CA ILE A 144 9.97 16.29 -32.76
C ILE A 144 11.27 16.53 -33.54
N THR A 145 12.40 15.97 -33.06
CA THR A 145 13.71 16.16 -33.71
C THR A 145 13.77 15.50 -35.09
N VAL A 146 13.10 14.36 -35.26
CA VAL A 146 13.01 13.65 -36.54
C VAL A 146 12.11 14.42 -37.52
N HIS A 147 10.96 14.93 -37.07
CA HIS A 147 10.07 15.74 -37.90
C HIS A 147 10.72 17.04 -38.39
N VAL A 148 11.45 17.75 -37.52
CA VAL A 148 12.19 18.97 -37.91
C VAL A 148 13.28 18.67 -38.94
N LYS A 149 14.02 17.56 -38.79
CA LYS A 149 15.02 17.14 -39.79
C LYS A 149 14.42 16.75 -41.14
N GLU A 150 13.22 16.18 -41.13
CA GLU A 150 12.55 15.76 -42.36
C GLU A 150 11.99 16.96 -43.14
N GLU A 151 11.50 17.99 -42.45
CA GLU A 151 11.06 19.25 -43.08
C GLU A 151 12.23 20.02 -43.70
N GLU A 152 13.35 20.18 -42.98
CA GLU A 152 14.55 20.83 -43.56
C GLU A 152 15.07 20.10 -44.80
N SER A 153 15.01 18.77 -44.81
CA SER A 153 15.45 17.96 -45.96
C SER A 153 14.52 18.13 -47.18
N LYS A 154 13.21 18.29 -46.95
CA LYS A 154 12.22 18.55 -48.00
C LYS A 154 12.38 19.95 -48.57
N GLU A 155 12.60 20.96 -47.73
CA GLU A 155 12.81 22.34 -48.15
C GLU A 155 14.10 22.48 -48.99
N LYS A 156 15.21 21.86 -48.57
CA LYS A 156 16.47 21.85 -49.34
C LYS A 156 16.31 21.19 -50.71
N LYS A 157 15.54 20.10 -50.81
CA LYS A 157 15.28 19.45 -52.11
C LYS A 157 14.41 20.32 -53.03
N GLN A 158 13.43 21.03 -52.49
CA GLN A 158 12.59 21.97 -53.25
C GLN A 158 13.43 23.12 -53.82
N LEU A 159 14.26 23.76 -53.00
CA LEU A 159 15.17 24.83 -53.42
C LEU A 159 16.14 24.37 -54.51
N THR A 160 16.73 23.19 -54.36
CA THR A 160 17.67 22.62 -55.34
C THR A 160 16.98 22.30 -56.67
N ASN A 161 15.75 21.76 -56.64
CA ASN A 161 14.97 21.50 -57.85
C ASN A 161 14.55 22.80 -58.56
N PHE A 162 14.17 23.83 -57.80
CA PHE A 162 13.79 25.13 -58.36
C PHE A 162 14.97 25.84 -59.04
N ASP A 163 16.14 25.83 -58.41
CA ASP A 163 17.37 26.38 -59.01
C ASP A 163 17.77 25.62 -60.30
N SER A 164 17.53 24.31 -60.34
CA SER A 164 17.81 23.47 -61.51
C SER A 164 16.87 23.78 -62.69
N GLU A 165 15.58 24.03 -62.44
CA GLU A 165 14.59 24.44 -63.45
C GLU A 165 14.90 25.83 -64.02
N LEU A 166 15.33 26.77 -63.17
CA LEU A 166 15.71 28.13 -63.57
C LEU A 166 16.96 28.14 -64.47
N GLN A 167 17.92 27.25 -64.20
CA GLN A 167 19.08 27.02 -65.05
C GLN A 167 18.67 26.41 -66.40
N LEU A 168 17.72 25.47 -66.41
CA LEU A 168 17.22 24.85 -67.63
C LEU A 168 16.45 25.83 -68.52
N SER A 169 15.59 26.68 -67.94
CA SER A 169 14.87 27.74 -68.68
C SER A 169 15.84 28.73 -69.32
N LYS A 170 16.82 29.23 -68.57
CA LYS A 170 17.85 30.13 -69.12
C LYS A 170 18.63 29.50 -70.26
N ASN A 171 18.98 28.22 -70.14
CA ASN A 171 19.71 27.53 -71.19
C ASN A 171 18.82 27.32 -72.44
N SER A 172 17.53 27.00 -72.26
CA SER A 172 16.57 26.85 -73.36
C SER A 172 16.33 28.15 -74.14
N ASP A 173 16.26 29.29 -73.45
CA ASP A 173 16.10 30.61 -74.08
C ASP A 173 17.34 31.00 -74.90
N VAL A 174 18.54 30.61 -74.44
CA VAL A 174 19.80 30.80 -75.17
C VAL A 174 19.83 29.99 -76.47
N TYR A 175 19.31 28.75 -76.49
CA TYR A 175 19.24 27.95 -77.71
C TYR A 175 18.13 28.40 -78.68
N SER A 176 17.02 28.94 -78.16
CA SER A 176 15.91 29.48 -78.96
C SER A 176 16.29 30.75 -79.73
N ASN A 177 17.22 31.55 -79.20
CA ASN A 177 17.65 32.82 -79.79
C ASN A 177 18.83 32.69 -80.77
N SER A 178 19.26 31.45 -81.07
CA SER A 178 20.39 31.12 -81.95
C SER A 178 19.99 30.50 -83.31
N ARG A 179 18.71 30.57 -83.69
CA ARG A 179 18.21 30.31 -85.06
C ARG A 179 17.61 31.58 -85.64
#